data_AF-A0A959D0P3-F1
#
_entry.id   AF-A0A959D0P3-F1
#
_cell.length_a   1.000
_cell.length_b   1.000
_cell.length_c   1.000
_cell.angle_alpha   90.00
_cell.angle_beta   90.00
_cell.angle_gamma   90.00
#
_symmetry.space_group_name_H-M   'P 1'
#
loop_
_entity.id
_entity.type
_entity.pdbx_description
1 polymer ?
#
loop_
_entity_poly.entity_id
_entity_poly.type
_entity_poly.pdbx_seq_one_letter_code
_entity_poly.pdbx_strand_id
1 'polypeptide(L)'
;MEKHFNLTDPEFERQFEHCELDPSIFSHEAHLRLAWIHITRYGIEKALENIQLQLQQYVRHLGAEDKYNTTLTVAAIKAVYHFILKSESDTFEGFITEFPRLKNNFRELMGCHYAIDIFNSEKAKRKFLEPDLLPFD
;
A
#
# COMPACT_ATOMS: atom_id res chain seq x y z
N MET A 1 -6.10 17.36 6.23
CA MET A 1 -5.23 16.27 6.67
C MET A 1 -6.07 14.99 6.64
N GLU A 2 -5.53 13.89 6.11
CA GLU A 2 -6.27 12.62 6.02
C GLU A 2 -6.67 12.12 7.41
N LYS A 3 -7.78 11.37 7.52
CA LYS A 3 -8.32 10.93 8.82
C LYS A 3 -7.41 9.97 9.56
N HIS A 4 -6.55 9.23 8.84
CA HIS A 4 -5.67 8.24 9.47
C HIS A 4 -4.67 8.87 10.45
N PHE A 5 -4.29 10.14 10.25
CA PHE A 5 -3.39 10.86 11.17
C PHE A 5 -3.96 11.06 12.59
N ASN A 6 -5.25 10.84 12.79
CA ASN A 6 -5.86 10.87 14.13
C ASN A 6 -5.49 9.64 14.98
N LEU A 7 -4.89 8.60 14.37
CA LEU A 7 -4.43 7.39 15.04
C LEU A 7 -2.90 7.36 15.04
N THR A 8 -2.30 6.88 16.13
CA THR A 8 -0.87 6.55 16.16
C THR A 8 -0.58 5.34 15.26
N ASP A 9 0.67 5.14 14.84
CA ASP A 9 1.02 4.00 13.99
C ASP A 9 0.64 2.64 14.61
N PRO A 10 0.92 2.36 15.91
CA PRO A 10 0.48 1.11 16.53
C PRO A 10 -1.04 0.95 16.57
N GLU A 11 -1.79 2.03 16.82
CA GLU A 11 -3.25 1.96 16.88
C GLU A 11 -3.86 1.75 15.49
N PHE A 12 -3.35 2.45 14.47
CA PHE A 12 -3.77 2.28 13.10
C PHE A 12 -3.53 0.85 12.59
N GLU A 13 -2.33 0.32 12.80
CA GLU A 13 -1.98 -1.06 12.44
C GLU A 13 -2.85 -2.08 13.18
N ARG A 14 -3.00 -1.93 14.51
CA ARG A 14 -3.83 -2.83 15.33
C ARG A 14 -5.27 -2.86 14.84
N GLN A 15 -5.88 -1.68 14.64
CA GLN A 15 -7.25 -1.58 14.17
C GLN A 15 -7.41 -2.20 12.77
N PHE A 16 -6.44 -2.00 11.88
CA PHE A 16 -6.50 -2.59 10.54
C PHE A 16 -6.39 -4.13 10.59
N GLU A 17 -5.42 -4.65 11.35
CA GLU A 17 -5.19 -6.09 11.54
C GLU A 17 -6.43 -6.81 12.10
N HIS A 18 -7.15 -6.17 13.02
CA HIS A 18 -8.34 -6.75 13.67
C HIS A 18 -9.64 -6.45 12.92
N CYS A 19 -9.57 -5.82 11.75
CA CYS A 19 -10.72 -5.35 10.98
C CYS A 19 -11.64 -4.37 11.74
N GLU A 20 -11.09 -3.62 12.70
CA GLU A 20 -11.80 -2.62 13.50
C GLU A 20 -11.71 -1.21 12.89
N LEU A 21 -10.78 -0.98 11.96
CA LEU A 21 -10.58 0.34 11.34
C LEU A 21 -11.84 0.76 10.54
N ASP A 22 -12.35 1.97 10.78
CA ASP A 22 -13.45 2.55 10.00
C ASP A 22 -13.05 2.65 8.50
N PRO A 23 -13.83 2.07 7.57
CA PRO A 23 -13.53 2.12 6.13
C PRO A 23 -13.34 3.52 5.56
N SER A 24 -13.96 4.53 6.17
CA SER A 24 -13.81 5.94 5.79
C SER A 24 -12.45 6.54 6.16
N ILE A 25 -11.64 5.84 6.95
CA ILE A 25 -10.25 6.18 7.30
C ILE A 25 -9.27 5.55 6.30
N PHE A 26 -9.61 4.41 5.70
CA PHE A 26 -8.72 3.64 4.83
C PHE A 26 -8.68 4.17 3.38
N SER A 27 -8.09 5.36 3.20
CA SER A 27 -7.81 5.96 1.89
C SER A 27 -6.57 5.35 1.22
N HIS A 28 -6.27 5.76 -0.02
CA HIS A 28 -5.02 5.37 -0.70
C HIS A 28 -3.78 5.76 0.13
N GLU A 29 -3.77 6.97 0.71
CA GLU A 29 -2.67 7.39 1.58
C GLU A 29 -2.57 6.53 2.84
N ALA A 30 -3.71 6.14 3.43
CA ALA A 30 -3.72 5.23 4.57
C ALA A 30 -3.12 3.85 4.22
N HIS A 31 -3.34 3.35 3.00
CA HIS A 31 -2.70 2.12 2.53
C HIS A 31 -1.17 2.30 2.35
N LEU A 32 -0.72 3.43 1.82
CA LEU A 32 0.72 3.75 1.76
C LEU A 32 1.34 3.81 3.16
N ARG A 33 0.61 4.38 4.14
CA ARG A 33 1.02 4.41 5.54
C ARG A 33 1.12 3.00 6.13
N LEU A 34 0.14 2.14 5.87
CA LEU A 34 0.19 0.74 6.30
C LEU A 34 1.45 0.06 5.76
N ALA A 35 1.76 0.24 4.47
CA ALA A 35 3.00 -0.26 3.88
C ALA A 35 4.24 0.29 4.58
N TRP A 36 4.31 1.60 4.81
CA TRP A 36 5.44 2.22 5.51
C TRP A 36 5.63 1.65 6.92
N ILE A 37 4.56 1.51 7.72
CA ILE A 37 4.61 0.93 9.07
C ILE A 37 5.14 -0.51 9.03
N HIS A 38 4.60 -1.34 8.14
CA HIS A 38 5.00 -2.73 8.06
C HIS A 38 6.44 -2.90 7.58
N ILE A 39 6.89 -2.12 6.59
CA ILE A 39 8.25 -2.21 6.05
C ILE A 39 9.26 -1.76 7.11
N THR A 40 9.02 -0.61 7.75
CA THR A 40 9.92 -0.07 8.78
C THR A 40 10.02 -0.96 10.02
N ARG A 41 8.94 -1.69 10.38
CA ARG A 41 8.91 -2.54 11.58
C ARG A 41 9.30 -3.99 11.36
N TYR A 42 8.97 -4.56 10.20
CA TYR A 42 9.12 -6.01 9.95
C TYR A 42 9.98 -6.35 8.73
N GLY A 43 10.40 -5.35 7.95
CA GLY A 43 11.08 -5.55 6.68
C GLY A 43 10.14 -5.90 5.53
N ILE A 44 10.66 -5.81 4.31
CA ILE A 44 9.87 -5.94 3.08
C ILE A 44 9.21 -7.31 2.90
N GLU A 45 9.89 -8.40 3.23
CA GLU A 45 9.36 -9.76 3.06
C GLU A 45 8.09 -9.95 3.92
N LYS A 46 8.17 -9.61 5.21
CA LYS A 46 7.01 -9.68 6.11
C LYS A 46 5.92 -8.66 5.77
N ALA A 47 6.30 -7.48 5.28
CA ALA A 47 5.31 -6.49 4.84
C ALA A 47 4.45 -7.02 3.69
N LEU A 48 5.07 -7.68 2.70
CA LEU A 48 4.35 -8.31 1.58
C LEU A 48 3.37 -9.39 2.06
N GLU A 49 3.77 -10.22 3.02
CA GLU A 49 2.90 -11.27 3.57
C GLU A 49 1.75 -10.67 4.39
N ASN A 50 2.08 -9.83 5.38
CA ASN A 50 1.12 -9.31 6.35
C ASN A 50 0.05 -8.45 5.68
N ILE A 51 0.45 -7.52 4.81
CA ILE A 51 -0.50 -6.57 4.21
C ILE A 51 -1.45 -7.29 3.26
N GLN A 52 -0.97 -8.26 2.47
CA GLN A 52 -1.86 -9.04 1.61
C GLN A 52 -2.89 -9.82 2.43
N LEU A 53 -2.46 -10.46 3.53
CA LEU A 53 -3.35 -11.20 4.42
C LEU A 53 -4.38 -10.27 5.08
N GLN A 54 -3.92 -9.20 5.72
CA GLN A 54 -4.79 -8.26 6.44
C GLN A 54 -5.76 -7.56 5.49
N LEU A 55 -5.30 -7.12 4.30
CA LEU A 55 -6.16 -6.44 3.33
C LEU A 55 -7.24 -7.37 2.80
N GLN A 56 -6.92 -8.65 2.52
CA GLN A 56 -7.91 -9.66 2.12
C GLN A 56 -8.95 -9.93 3.22
N GLN A 57 -8.50 -10.05 4.48
CA GLN A 57 -9.41 -10.23 5.63
C GLN A 57 -10.30 -9.01 5.82
N TYR A 58 -9.73 -7.81 5.71
CA TYR A 58 -10.44 -6.54 5.87
C TYR A 58 -11.52 -6.36 4.81
N VAL A 59 -11.19 -6.54 3.52
CA VAL A 59 -12.21 -6.42 2.47
C VAL A 59 -13.28 -7.50 2.55
N ARG A 60 -12.94 -8.71 3.02
CA ARG A 60 -13.92 -9.77 3.29
C ARG A 60 -14.86 -9.39 4.43
N HIS A 61 -14.31 -8.87 5.53
CA HIS A 61 -15.11 -8.41 6.66
C HIS A 61 -16.14 -7.34 6.25
N LEU A 62 -15.75 -6.46 5.32
CA LEU A 62 -16.62 -5.41 4.77
C LEU A 62 -17.55 -5.88 3.64
N GLY A 63 -17.48 -7.15 3.21
CA GLY A 63 -18.23 -7.66 2.07
C GLY A 63 -17.84 -7.03 0.73
N ALA A 64 -16.61 -6.53 0.61
CA ALA A 64 -16.08 -5.79 -0.54
C ALA A 64 -14.85 -6.48 -1.15
N GLU A 65 -14.83 -7.82 -1.18
CA GLU A 65 -13.72 -8.63 -1.68
C GLU A 65 -13.31 -8.27 -3.12
N ASP A 66 -14.26 -7.78 -3.91
CA ASP A 66 -14.04 -7.29 -5.27
C ASP A 66 -13.15 -6.03 -5.32
N LYS A 67 -12.86 -5.35 -4.20
CA LYS A 67 -11.93 -4.23 -4.18
C LYS A 67 -10.47 -4.65 -4.07
N TYR A 68 -10.18 -5.89 -3.66
CA TYR A 68 -8.81 -6.36 -3.54
C TYR A 68 -8.19 -6.60 -4.92
N ASN A 69 -6.99 -6.07 -5.13
CA ASN A 69 -6.17 -6.29 -6.32
C ASN A 69 -4.76 -6.69 -5.90
N THR A 70 -4.41 -7.95 -6.13
CA THR A 70 -3.12 -8.52 -5.74
C THR A 70 -1.95 -7.74 -6.32
N THR A 71 -1.97 -7.45 -7.62
CA THR A 71 -0.85 -6.75 -8.28
C THR A 71 -0.68 -5.34 -7.77
N LEU A 72 -1.78 -4.59 -7.66
CA LEU A 72 -1.72 -3.21 -7.20
C LEU A 72 -1.23 -3.11 -5.75
N THR A 73 -1.64 -4.05 -4.90
CA THR A 73 -1.20 -4.13 -3.50
C THR A 73 0.30 -4.38 -3.41
N VAL A 74 0.80 -5.42 -4.09
CA VAL A 74 2.24 -5.75 -4.09
C VAL A 74 3.08 -4.61 -4.70
N ALA A 75 2.61 -4.02 -5.80
CA ALA A 75 3.29 -2.91 -6.45
C ALA A 75 3.36 -1.66 -5.56
N ALA A 76 2.29 -1.34 -4.82
CA ALA A 76 2.29 -0.25 -3.85
C ALA A 76 3.33 -0.47 -2.73
N ILE A 77 3.39 -1.69 -2.18
CA ILE A 77 4.36 -2.04 -1.12
C ILE A 77 5.80 -1.93 -1.66
N LYS A 78 6.08 -2.49 -2.84
CA LYS A 78 7.40 -2.39 -3.48
C LYS A 78 7.79 -0.94 -3.79
N ALA A 79 6.85 -0.12 -4.27
CA ALA A 79 7.10 1.31 -4.52
C ALA A 79 7.40 2.08 -3.23
N VAL A 80 6.66 1.83 -2.15
CA VAL A 80 6.94 2.44 -0.84
C VAL A 80 8.33 2.03 -0.35
N TYR A 81 8.69 0.75 -0.43
CA TYR A 81 10.02 0.28 -0.03
C TYR A 81 11.14 0.97 -0.80
N HIS A 82 11.02 1.04 -2.12
CA HIS A 82 11.98 1.74 -2.98
C HIS A 82 12.22 3.20 -2.54
N PHE A 83 11.16 3.92 -2.15
CA PHE A 83 11.31 5.28 -1.66
C PHE A 83 11.79 5.36 -0.23
N ILE A 84 11.45 4.41 0.65
CA ILE A 84 12.00 4.34 2.01
C ILE A 84 13.53 4.26 1.95
N LEU A 85 14.08 3.46 1.03
CA LEU A 85 15.55 3.34 0.85
C LEU A 85 16.24 4.64 0.39
N LYS A 86 15.48 5.63 -0.06
CA LYS A 86 15.97 6.93 -0.57
C LYS A 86 15.55 8.11 0.30
N SER A 87 14.72 7.85 1.31
CA SER A 87 14.11 8.84 2.18
C SER A 87 15.10 9.28 3.26
N GLU A 88 15.13 10.57 3.55
CA GLU A 88 15.77 11.10 4.78
C GLU A 88 14.76 11.24 5.93
N SER A 89 13.47 11.08 5.65
CA SER A 89 12.39 11.22 6.63
C SER A 89 12.21 10.01 7.55
N ASP A 90 12.16 10.25 8.86
CA ASP A 90 11.87 9.23 9.90
C ASP A 90 10.38 9.08 10.25
N THR A 91 9.51 9.87 9.62
CA THR A 91 8.06 9.85 9.85
C THR A 91 7.31 9.65 8.54
N PHE A 92 6.13 9.02 8.61
CA PHE A 92 5.29 8.87 7.42
C PHE A 92 4.87 10.23 6.82
N GLU A 93 4.60 11.25 7.64
CA GLU A 93 4.25 12.59 7.17
C GLU A 93 5.39 13.25 6.37
N GLY A 94 6.63 13.14 6.88
CA GLY A 94 7.81 13.58 6.14
C GLY A 94 7.98 12.80 4.84
N PHE A 95 7.90 11.46 4.91
CA PHE A 95 8.06 10.57 3.78
C PHE A 95 7.07 10.85 2.64
N ILE A 96 5.78 11.02 2.96
CA ILE A 96 4.76 11.27 1.95
C ILE A 96 4.86 12.69 1.36
N THR A 97 5.43 13.64 2.12
CA THR A 97 5.74 14.99 1.65
C THR A 97 6.98 15.00 0.74
N GLU A 98 7.98 14.18 1.04
CA GLU A 98 9.21 14.01 0.27
C GLU A 98 8.94 13.34 -1.08
N PHE A 99 8.05 12.35 -1.12
CA PHE A 99 7.69 11.61 -2.33
C PHE A 99 6.19 11.75 -2.67
N PRO A 100 5.71 12.96 -3.00
CA PRO A 100 4.28 13.24 -3.18
C PRO A 100 3.66 12.48 -4.36
N ARG A 101 4.48 12.00 -5.31
CA ARG A 101 4.04 11.16 -6.43
C ARG A 101 3.38 9.85 -6.00
N LEU A 102 3.77 9.29 -4.85
CA LEU A 102 3.13 8.09 -4.29
C LEU A 102 1.64 8.31 -4.04
N LYS A 103 1.28 9.53 -3.61
CA LYS A 103 -0.10 9.93 -3.35
C LYS A 103 -0.79 10.49 -4.59
N ASN A 104 -0.17 11.45 -5.26
CA ASN A 104 -0.85 12.31 -6.24
C ASN A 104 -0.78 11.77 -7.68
N ASN A 105 0.24 10.97 -8.00
CA ASN A 105 0.53 10.50 -9.36
C ASN A 105 0.75 8.98 -9.37
N PHE A 106 0.08 8.24 -8.48
CA PHE A 106 0.32 6.81 -8.32
C PHE A 106 0.08 6.01 -9.60
N ARG A 107 -0.95 6.36 -10.38
CA ARG A 107 -1.25 5.70 -11.66
C ARG A 107 -0.14 5.89 -12.69
N GLU A 108 0.41 7.10 -12.78
CA GLU A 108 1.53 7.42 -13.66
C GLU A 108 2.80 6.69 -13.20
N LEU A 109 3.06 6.67 -11.89
CA LEU A 109 4.17 5.91 -11.31
C LEU A 109 4.07 4.42 -11.66
N MET A 110 2.92 3.79 -11.50
CA MET A 110 2.71 2.39 -11.89
C MET A 110 2.91 2.19 -13.40
N GLY A 111 2.58 3.18 -14.23
CA GLY A 111 2.82 3.16 -15.68
C GLY A 111 4.30 3.14 -16.08
N CYS A 112 5.23 3.50 -15.18
CA CYS A 112 6.66 3.31 -15.40
C CYS A 112 7.09 1.84 -15.27
N HIS A 113 6.33 1.05 -14.51
CA HIS A 113 6.64 -0.35 -14.19
C HIS A 113 5.82 -1.34 -15.02
N TYR A 114 4.60 -0.95 -15.40
CA TYR A 114 3.63 -1.80 -16.09
C TYR A 114 3.15 -1.18 -17.40
N ALA A 115 3.32 -1.89 -18.51
CA ALA A 115 2.73 -1.51 -19.81
C ALA A 115 1.22 -1.82 -19.88
N ILE A 116 0.78 -2.82 -19.10
CA ILE A 116 -0.61 -3.24 -19.01
C ILE A 116 -1.41 -2.42 -17.98
N ASP A 117 -2.72 -2.29 -18.18
CA ASP A 117 -3.61 -1.66 -17.19
C ASP A 117 -3.88 -2.59 -16.00
N ILE A 118 -2.96 -2.61 -15.03
CA ILE A 118 -3.09 -3.40 -13.80
C ILE A 118 -4.28 -2.99 -12.91
N PHE A 119 -4.87 -1.81 -13.14
CA PHE A 119 -6.00 -1.31 -12.36
C PHE A 119 -7.31 -2.02 -12.77
N ASN A 120 -7.46 -2.34 -14.04
CA ASN A 120 -8.68 -2.93 -14.62
C ASN A 120 -8.49 -4.38 -15.10
N SER A 121 -7.30 -4.96 -14.95
CA SER A 121 -7.01 -6.33 -15.37
C SER A 121 -7.45 -7.37 -14.33
N GLU A 122 -8.41 -8.22 -14.71
CA GLU A 122 -8.85 -9.37 -13.89
C GLU A 122 -7.69 -10.31 -13.52
N LYS A 123 -6.71 -10.47 -14.43
CA LYS A 123 -5.52 -11.29 -14.18
C LYS A 123 -4.66 -10.66 -13.09
N ALA A 124 -4.40 -9.35 -13.20
CA ALA A 124 -3.59 -8.60 -12.22
C ALA A 124 -4.26 -8.55 -10.84
N LYS A 125 -5.60 -8.46 -10.85
CA LYS A 125 -6.42 -8.46 -9.64
C LYS A 125 -6.30 -9.76 -8.84
N ARG A 126 -6.25 -10.91 -9.52
CA ARG A 126 -6.22 -12.24 -8.87
C ARG A 126 -4.81 -12.73 -8.55
N LYS A 127 -3.84 -12.47 -9.43
CA LYS A 127 -2.47 -12.96 -9.28
C LYS A 127 -1.49 -11.82 -9.49
N PHE A 128 -0.45 -11.77 -8.65
CA PHE A 128 0.64 -10.83 -8.84
C PHE A 128 1.30 -11.04 -10.20
N LEU A 129 1.41 -9.95 -10.96
CA LEU A 129 2.19 -9.86 -12.18
C LEU A 129 3.44 -9.05 -11.89
N GLU A 130 4.61 -9.60 -12.22
CA GLU A 130 5.86 -8.85 -12.14
C GLU A 130 5.83 -7.67 -13.14
N PRO A 131 6.50 -6.55 -12.83
CA PRO A 131 6.70 -5.45 -13.77
C PRO A 131 7.27 -5.91 -15.10
N ASP A 132 6.74 -5.42 -16.21
CA ASP A 132 7.18 -5.75 -17.57
C ASP A 132 8.00 -4.62 -18.22
N LEU A 133 8.05 -3.43 -17.61
CA LEU A 133 8.85 -2.30 -18.08
C LEU A 133 10.10 -2.04 -17.21
N LEU A 134 9.89 -1.66 -15.95
CA LEU A 134 10.96 -1.36 -15.00
C LEU A 134 10.72 -2.06 -13.67
N PRO A 135 11.73 -2.68 -13.06
CA PRO A 135 11.61 -3.23 -11.72
C PRO A 135 11.46 -2.13 -10.65
N PHE A 136 11.07 -2.53 -9.45
CA PHE A 136 11.09 -1.67 -8.26
C PHE A 136 12.44 -1.86 -7.55
N ASP A 137 13.52 -1.31 -8.11
CA ASP A 137 14.90 -1.39 -7.58
C ASP A 137 15.31 -0.12 -6.83
#